data_AF-A0AAN0NEQ8-F1
#
_entry.id   AF-A0AAN0NEQ8-F1
#
_cell.length_a   1.000
_cell.length_b   1.000
_cell.length_c   1.000
_cell.angle_alpha   90.00
_cell.angle_beta   90.00
_cell.angle_gamma   90.00
#
_symmetry.space_group_name_H-M   'P 1'
#
loop_
_entity.id
_entity.type
_entity.pdbx_description
1 polymer ?
#
loop_
_entity_poly.entity_id
_entity_poly.type
_entity_poly.pdbx_seq_one_letter_code
_entity_poly.pdbx_strand_id
1 'polypeptide(L)' 'MQRRALKVPTHKFLSNVKGIGNTSAGSVPILLDEAVKDGRIQPGMKIIMIAFGGGLTYGTALLDI' A
#
# COMPACT_ATOMS: atom_id res chain seq x y z
N MET A 1 9.44 7.13 -3.32
CA MET A 1 9.95 8.23 -2.46
C MET A 1 9.33 8.25 -1.06
N GLN A 2 8.04 7.93 -0.90
CA GLN A 2 7.34 8.00 0.41
C GLN A 2 8.02 7.19 1.53
N ARG A 3 8.45 5.94 1.27
CA ARG A 3 9.12 5.09 2.28
C ARG A 3 10.33 5.76 2.95
N ARG A 4 11.17 6.44 2.15
CA ARG A 4 12.38 7.11 2.66
C ARG A 4 12.03 8.31 3.53
N ALA A 5 11.04 9.10 3.11
CA ALA A 5 10.55 10.24 3.87
C ALA A 5 9.97 9.82 5.23
N LEU A 6 9.22 8.71 5.26
CA LEU A 6 8.59 8.18 6.47
C LEU A 6 9.52 7.33 7.34
N LYS A 7 10.78 7.08 6.92
CA LYS A 7 11.75 6.23 7.62
C LYS A 7 11.21 4.84 7.99
N VAL A 8 10.36 4.28 7.13
CA VAL A 8 9.70 2.98 7.37
C VAL A 8 10.64 1.82 6.96
N PRO A 9 10.79 0.78 7.79
CA PRO A 9 11.53 -0.44 7.43
C PRO A 9 11.01 -1.06 6.13
N THR A 10 11.89 -1.59 5.30
CA THR A 10 11.52 -2.15 3.99
C THR A 10 10.45 -3.23 4.09
N HIS A 11 10.51 -4.09 5.10
CA HIS A 11 9.53 -5.17 5.30
C HIS A 11 8.12 -4.67 5.68
N LYS A 12 7.97 -3.40 6.10
CA LYS A 12 6.67 -2.76 6.39
C LYS A 12 6.13 -1.92 5.22
N PHE A 13 6.85 -1.88 4.10
CA PHE A 13 6.44 -1.12 2.91
C PHE A 13 6.24 -2.08 1.74
N LEU A 14 5.00 -2.54 1.58
CA LEU A 14 4.63 -3.53 0.59
C LEU A 14 4.65 -2.94 -0.83
N SER A 15 4.99 -3.76 -1.83
CA SER A 15 4.94 -3.41 -3.25
C SER A 15 4.89 -4.66 -4.11
N ASN A 16 4.02 -4.66 -5.12
CA ASN A 16 3.92 -5.69 -6.16
C ASN A 16 4.10 -5.11 -7.58
N VAL A 17 4.48 -3.83 -7.69
CA VAL A 17 4.61 -3.11 -8.97
C VAL A 17 5.59 -3.79 -9.93
N LYS A 18 6.62 -4.48 -9.40
CA LYS A 18 7.55 -5.27 -10.22
C LYS A 18 6.87 -6.43 -10.96
N GLY A 19 5.79 -6.98 -10.41
CA GLY A 19 5.05 -8.11 -10.99
C GLY A 19 3.89 -7.69 -11.88
N ILE A 20 3.11 -6.69 -11.47
CA ILE A 20 1.84 -6.33 -12.14
C ILE A 20 1.80 -4.92 -12.73
N GLY A 21 2.84 -4.11 -12.53
CA GLY A 21 2.89 -2.73 -13.00
C GLY A 21 1.98 -1.77 -12.22
N ASN A 22 1.68 -0.62 -12.83
CA ASN A 22 0.77 0.40 -12.30
C ASN A 22 -0.63 0.20 -12.90
N THR A 23 -1.57 -0.20 -12.05
CA THR A 23 -2.98 -0.45 -12.42
C THR A 23 -3.91 0.72 -12.07
N SER A 24 -3.35 1.94 -11.96
CA SER A 24 -4.08 3.16 -11.61
C SER A 24 -4.81 3.00 -10.27
N ALA A 25 -6.12 3.28 -10.21
CA ALA A 25 -6.95 3.11 -9.03
C ALA A 25 -6.91 1.68 -8.44
N GLY A 26 -6.56 0.66 -9.24
CA GLY A 26 -6.42 -0.72 -8.81
C GLY A 26 -5.17 -1.03 -7.98
N SER A 27 -4.16 -0.15 -7.95
CA SER A 27 -2.84 -0.51 -7.41
C SER A 27 -2.84 -0.78 -5.90
N VAL A 28 -3.56 0.03 -5.13
CA VAL A 28 -3.70 -0.15 -3.68
C VAL A 28 -4.59 -1.35 -3.33
N PRO A 29 -5.82 -1.51 -3.87
CA PRO A 29 -6.68 -2.62 -3.49
C PRO A 29 -6.15 -3.99 -3.92
N ILE A 30 -5.48 -4.11 -5.08
CA ILE A 30 -4.86 -5.38 -5.50
C ILE A 30 -3.75 -5.80 -4.51
N LEU A 31 -2.86 -4.87 -4.15
CA LEU A 31 -1.81 -5.16 -3.18
C LEU A 31 -2.37 -5.50 -1.79
N LEU A 32 -3.46 -4.85 -1.38
CA LEU A 32 -4.13 -5.14 -0.13
C LEU A 32 -4.70 -6.57 -0.12
N ASP A 33 -5.42 -6.96 -1.17
CA ASP A 33 -5.97 -8.31 -1.32
C ASP A 33 -4.88 -9.38 -1.29
N GLU A 34 -3.79 -9.18 -2.05
CA GLU A 34 -2.64 -10.08 -2.04
C GLU A 34 -2.01 -10.20 -0.64
N ALA A 35 -1.79 -9.07 0.03
CA ALA A 35 -1.16 -9.02 1.35
C ALA A 35 -2.01 -9.65 2.46
N VAL A 36 -3.34 -9.62 2.31
CA VAL A 36 -4.25 -10.33 3.22
C VAL A 36 -4.21 -11.83 2.93
N LYS A 37 -4.28 -12.23 1.65
CA LYS A 37 -4.29 -13.65 1.24
C LYS A 37 -3.01 -14.40 1.61
N ASP A 38 -1.86 -13.72 1.56
CA ASP A 38 -0.57 -14.32 1.92
C ASP A 38 -0.15 -14.10 3.38
N GLY A 39 -1.02 -13.48 4.20
CA GLY A 39 -0.83 -13.33 5.64
C GLY A 39 0.16 -12.25 6.06
N ARG A 40 0.63 -11.39 5.13
CA ARG A 40 1.43 -10.20 5.47
C ARG A 40 0.62 -9.16 6.24
N ILE A 41 -0.69 -9.10 6.02
CA ILE A 41 -1.65 -8.31 6.79
C ILE A 41 -2.61 -9.28 7.49
N GLN A 42 -2.81 -9.08 8.79
CA GLN A 42 -3.66 -9.93 9.62
C GLN A 42 -4.58 -9.07 10.50
N PRO A 43 -5.70 -9.62 11.00
CA PRO A 43 -6.56 -8.93 11.96
C PRO A 43 -5.80 -8.43 13.19
N GLY A 44 -6.20 -7.27 13.71
CA GLY A 44 -5.55 -6.52 14.77
C GLY A 44 -4.41 -5.60 14.31
N MET A 45 -4.09 -5.56 13.01
CA MET A 45 -3.02 -4.70 12.49
C MET A 45 -3.53 -3.32 12.07
N LYS A 46 -2.69 -2.30 12.33
CA LYS A 46 -2.85 -0.96 11.77
C LYS A 46 -2.11 -0.84 10.45
N ILE A 47 -2.81 -0.46 9.40
CA ILE A 47 -2.22 -0.23 8.07
C ILE A 47 -2.45 1.20 7.59
N ILE A 48 -1.49 1.73 6.86
CA ILE A 48 -1.61 3.02 6.18
C ILE A 48 -1.60 2.75 4.68
N MET A 49 -2.67 3.19 4.01
CA MET A 49 -2.75 3.21 2.55
C MET A 49 -2.45 4.61 2.05
N ILE A 50 -1.67 4.71 0.97
CA ILE A 50 -1.28 5.98 0.33
C ILE A 50 -1.47 5.82 -1.17
N ALA A 51 -2.17 6.75 -1.80
CA ALA A 51 -2.33 6.81 -3.25
C ALA A 51 -2.01 8.22 -3.78
N PHE A 52 -1.51 8.29 -5.00
CA PHE A 52 -1.31 9.52 -5.77
C PHE A 52 -1.73 9.26 -7.22
N GLY A 53 -2.39 10.24 -7.83
CA GLY A 53 -2.91 10.14 -9.19
C GLY A 53 -2.78 11.46 -9.96
N GLY A 54 -3.31 11.45 -11.19
CA GLY A 54 -3.36 12.63 -12.04
C GLY A 54 -4.06 13.82 -11.36
N GLY A 55 -3.71 15.03 -11.81
CA GLY A 55 -4.26 16.26 -11.23
C GLY A 55 -3.69 16.64 -9.86
N LEU A 56 -2.50 16.11 -9.51
CA LEU A 56 -1.85 16.33 -8.22
C LEU A 56 -2.66 15.82 -7.02
N THR A 57 -3.58 14.89 -7.27
CA THR A 57 -4.46 14.33 -6.25
C THR A 57 -3.72 13.26 -5.45
N TYR A 58 -3.74 13.35 -4.13
CA TYR A 58 -3.27 12.29 -3.24
C TYR A 58 -4.25 12.08 -2.08
N GLY A 59 -4.19 10.90 -1.48
CA GLY A 59 -4.99 10.56 -0.32
C GLY A 59 -4.31 9.51 0.53
N THR A 60 -4.67 9.50 1.81
CA THR A 60 -4.19 8.53 2.79
C THR A 60 -5.32 8.05 3.67
N ALA A 61 -5.29 6.78 4.05
CA ALA A 61 -6.23 6.21 5.01
C ALA A 61 -5.49 5.32 6.03
N LEU A 62 -5.81 5.50 7.32
CA LEU A 62 -5.40 4.61 8.40
C LEU A 62 -6.56 3.67 8.70
N LEU A 63 -6.30 2.36 8.64
CA LEU A 63 -7.29 1.33 8.91
C LEU A 63 -6.81 0.42 10.04
N ASP A 64 -7.75 0.04 10.89
CA ASP A 64 -7.66 -1.12 11.77
C ASP A 64 -8.28 -2.30 11.02
N ILE A 65 -7.47 -3.32 10.72
CA ILE A 65 -7.89 -4.58 10.06
C ILE A 65 -8.28 -5.60 11.11
#